data_AF-A0A9P1GKK8-F1
#
_entry.id   AF-A0A9P1GKK8-F1
#
_cell.length_a   1.000
_cell.length_b   1.000
_cell.length_c   1.000
_cell.angle_alpha   90.00
_cell.angle_beta   90.00
_cell.angle_gamma   90.00
#
_symmetry.space_group_name_H-M   'P 1'
#
loop_
_entity.id
_entity.type
_entity.pdbx_description
1 polymer ?
#
loop_
_entity_poly.entity_id
_entity_poly.type
_entity_poly.pdbx_seq_one_letter_code
_entity_poly.pdbx_strand_id
1 'polypeptide(L)'
;MFEGGTGGYMSRSTRERHAITWTSKEQIKFEMPTGGYAIMNKGENLCYFRKKEQCIALGKQLRKMKIENYKIYRLKKDGTVIFMHPADGVFPEKVNKGRVQVNGRPFTIRSNPQQSELKWTKYHMKSYEADPLTTLFIKARCMAFVDVPNLFALPQPNMDELVPVEEVDKYTKQEYTTRLMEALKRVQDDRKEKEAKSL
;
A
#
# COMPACT_ATOMS: atom_id res chain seq x y z
N MET A 1 25.45 30.29 23.32
CA MET A 1 24.77 31.35 24.08
C MET A 1 23.54 31.85 23.29
N PHE A 2 22.37 31.87 23.92
CA PHE A 2 21.12 32.41 23.37
C PHE A 2 20.37 33.12 24.50
N GLU A 3 19.91 34.35 24.28
CA GLU A 3 19.32 35.22 25.31
C GLU A 3 17.87 34.85 25.65
N GLY A 4 17.27 33.91 24.91
CA GLY A 4 15.89 33.52 25.05
C GLY A 4 14.99 34.18 24.01
N GLY A 5 13.82 33.58 23.78
CA GLY A 5 12.85 34.08 22.81
C GLY A 5 11.46 33.52 23.07
N THR A 6 10.44 34.23 22.61
CA THR A 6 9.02 33.87 22.81
C THR A 6 8.57 32.68 21.96
N GLY A 7 9.30 32.36 20.88
CA GLY A 7 9.05 31.21 20.00
C GLY A 7 9.49 29.85 20.55
N GLY A 8 9.94 29.80 21.80
CA GLY A 8 10.47 28.60 22.45
C GLY A 8 9.41 27.58 22.88
N TYR A 9 9.75 26.79 23.89
CA TYR A 9 8.91 25.72 24.40
C TYR A 9 7.66 26.27 25.12
N MET A 10 6.49 25.71 24.81
CA MET A 10 5.21 26.07 25.47
C MET A 10 4.68 24.94 26.34
N SER A 11 4.20 25.28 27.54
CA SER A 11 3.69 24.32 28.55
C SER A 11 2.56 23.41 28.03
N ARG A 12 1.68 23.92 27.15
CA ARG A 12 0.58 23.13 26.54
C ARG A 12 1.06 22.04 25.57
N SER A 13 2.37 21.95 25.30
CA SER A 13 3.00 20.98 24.41
C SER A 13 3.58 19.77 25.17
N THR A 14 2.84 19.24 26.15
CA THR A 14 3.33 18.18 27.04
C THR A 14 3.69 16.87 26.36
N ARG A 15 3.30 16.61 25.09
CA ARG A 15 3.35 15.26 24.50
C ARG A 15 4.73 14.76 24.09
N GLU A 16 5.52 15.55 23.37
CA GLU A 16 6.82 15.09 22.84
C GLU A 16 7.77 16.27 22.71
N ARG A 17 9.03 16.08 23.13
CA ARG A 17 10.12 17.05 22.93
C ARG A 17 11.09 16.50 21.91
N HIS A 18 11.78 17.38 21.21
CA HIS A 18 12.84 16.98 20.30
C HIS A 18 14.15 17.64 20.74
N ALA A 19 15.25 16.90 20.64
CA ALA A 19 16.58 17.41 20.90
C ALA A 19 17.43 17.22 19.65
N ILE A 20 18.32 18.17 19.39
CA ILE A 20 19.34 18.05 18.36
C ILE A 20 20.71 18.27 18.98
N THR A 21 21.64 17.37 18.68
CA THR A 21 23.04 17.48 19.08
C THR A 21 23.92 17.59 17.85
N TRP A 22 24.95 18.42 17.90
CA TRP A 22 25.96 18.53 16.85
C TRP A 22 27.29 18.95 17.45
N THR A 23 28.39 18.68 16.75
CA THR A 23 29.73 19.09 17.21
C THR A 23 30.28 20.14 16.25
N SER A 24 30.63 21.31 16.78
CA SER A 24 31.26 22.39 16.02
C SER A 24 32.75 22.50 16.32
N LYS A 25 33.56 22.85 15.32
CA LYS A 25 35.00 23.12 15.48
C LYS A 25 35.28 24.49 16.08
N GLU A 26 34.37 25.44 15.88
CA GLU A 26 34.53 26.84 16.22
C GLU A 26 33.23 27.43 16.78
N GLN A 27 33.35 28.60 17.40
CA GLN A 27 32.20 29.36 17.89
C GLN A 27 31.60 30.16 16.72
N ILE A 28 30.42 29.76 16.25
CA ILE A 28 29.77 30.34 15.05
C ILE A 28 28.40 30.91 15.43
N LYS A 29 28.06 32.08 14.89
CA LYS A 29 26.71 32.66 15.00
C LYS A 29 25.79 32.01 13.99
N PHE A 30 24.61 31.58 14.42
CA PHE A 30 23.59 30.99 13.56
C PHE A 30 22.20 31.51 13.93
N GLU A 31 21.26 31.36 13.00
CA GLU A 31 19.88 31.76 13.20
C GLU A 31 19.08 30.60 13.81
N MET A 32 18.25 30.90 14.80
CA MET A 32 17.37 29.91 15.40
C MET A 32 16.14 29.69 14.51
N PRO A 33 15.65 28.44 14.33
CA PRO A 33 14.41 28.16 13.59
C PRO A 33 13.16 28.80 14.18
N THR A 34 13.22 29.24 15.43
CA THR A 34 12.16 29.93 16.17
C THR A 34 12.29 31.47 16.11
N GLY A 35 13.24 31.97 15.32
CA GLY A 35 13.60 33.39 15.25
C GLY A 35 14.67 33.77 16.27
N GLY A 36 15.50 34.74 15.89
CA GLY A 36 16.63 35.24 16.68
C GLY A 36 17.97 34.60 16.29
N TYR A 37 19.05 35.14 16.86
CA TYR A 37 20.41 34.64 16.64
C TYR A 37 20.95 33.97 17.89
N ALA A 38 21.61 32.84 17.70
CA ALA A 38 22.30 32.09 18.74
C ALA A 38 23.77 31.90 18.37
N ILE A 39 24.61 31.77 19.38
CA ILE A 39 26.03 31.46 19.20
C ILE A 39 26.23 30.00 19.60
N MET A 40 26.67 29.14 18.68
CA MET A 40 27.03 27.76 19.03
C MET A 40 28.41 27.72 19.66
N ASN A 41 28.62 26.86 20.65
CA ASN A 41 29.90 26.70 21.33
C ASN A 41 30.84 25.80 20.50
N LYS A 42 32.15 25.95 20.71
CA LYS A 42 33.15 24.99 20.22
C LYS A 42 32.99 23.67 20.99
N GLY A 43 32.91 22.55 20.27
CA GLY A 43 32.63 21.23 20.84
C GLY A 43 31.18 20.81 20.66
N GLU A 44 30.67 20.03 21.62
CA GLU A 44 29.32 19.47 21.57
C GLU A 44 28.26 20.51 21.96
N ASN A 45 27.24 20.62 21.12
CA ASN A 45 26.09 21.49 21.33
C ASN A 45 24.82 20.65 21.45
N LEU A 46 23.89 21.12 22.29
CA LEU A 46 22.59 20.52 22.50
C LEU A 46 21.53 21.62 22.47
N CYS A 47 20.47 21.42 21.69
CA CYS A 47 19.33 22.33 21.66
C CYS A 47 18.02 21.55 21.70
N TYR A 48 17.06 22.07 22.44
CA TYR A 48 15.72 21.51 22.56
C TYR A 48 14.73 22.29 21.70
N PHE A 49 13.89 21.55 20.97
CA PHE A 49 12.84 22.08 20.11
C PHE A 49 11.51 21.38 20.41
N ARG A 50 10.44 22.05 20.00
CA ARG A 50 9.08 21.52 20.13
C ARG A 50 8.79 20.51 19.02
N LYS A 51 9.09 20.85 17.77
CA LYS A 51 8.78 20.03 16.58
C LYS A 51 10.04 19.47 15.94
N LYS A 52 9.93 18.28 15.35
CA LYS A 52 11.00 17.67 14.54
C LYS A 52 11.40 18.56 13.34
N GLU A 53 10.44 19.26 12.75
CA GLU A 53 10.66 20.16 11.62
C GLU A 53 11.70 21.25 11.92
N GLN A 54 11.67 21.82 13.13
CA GLN A 54 12.63 22.84 13.57
C GLN A 54 14.05 22.26 13.64
N CYS A 55 14.20 21.04 14.16
CA CYS A 55 15.49 20.35 14.17
C CYS A 55 16.02 20.08 12.76
N ILE A 56 15.15 19.69 11.82
CA ILE A 56 15.54 19.44 10.42
C ILE A 56 15.94 20.75 9.73
N ALA A 57 15.20 21.83 9.96
CA ALA A 57 15.52 23.15 9.44
C ALA A 57 16.90 23.62 9.93
N LEU A 58 17.18 23.48 11.23
CA LEU A 58 18.50 23.76 11.78
C LEU A 58 19.56 22.85 11.17
N GLY A 59 19.30 21.55 11.03
CA GLY A 59 20.20 20.61 10.37
C GLY A 59 20.57 21.04 8.94
N LYS A 60 19.61 21.56 8.16
CA LYS A 60 19.89 22.10 6.81
C LYS A 60 20.80 23.33 6.86
N GLN A 61 20.64 24.20 7.86
CA GLN A 61 21.53 25.33 8.07
C GLN A 61 22.93 24.91 8.52
N LEU A 62 23.04 23.93 9.43
CA LEU A 62 24.32 23.36 9.87
C LEU A 62 25.12 22.76 8.71
N ARG A 63 24.44 22.10 7.75
CA ARG A 63 25.09 21.61 6.53
C ARG A 63 25.68 22.73 5.67
N LYS A 64 25.02 23.90 5.59
CA LYS A 64 25.60 25.08 4.91
C LYS A 64 26.90 25.55 5.59
N MET A 65 27.01 25.35 6.90
CA MET A 65 28.20 25.64 7.71
C MET A 65 29.21 24.48 7.72
N LYS A 66 29.05 23.46 6.85
CA LYS A 66 29.90 22.26 6.75
C LYS A 66 29.90 21.38 8.02
N ILE A 67 28.80 21.41 8.77
CA ILE A 67 28.57 20.55 9.94
C ILE A 67 27.56 19.46 9.56
N GLU A 68 28.03 18.22 9.43
CA GLU A 68 27.23 17.07 8.97
C GLU A 68 26.91 16.06 10.08
N ASN A 69 27.48 16.22 11.28
CA ASN A 69 27.40 15.25 12.38
C ASN A 69 26.22 15.48 13.33
N TYR A 70 25.11 16.06 12.86
CA TYR A 70 23.97 16.33 13.73
C TYR A 70 23.09 15.08 13.93
N LYS A 71 22.60 14.92 15.16
CA LYS A 71 21.73 13.82 15.59
C LYS A 71 20.45 14.39 16.18
N ILE A 72 19.30 13.81 15.86
CA ILE A 72 17.99 14.24 16.38
C ILE A 72 17.39 13.12 17.21
N TYR A 73 16.90 13.50 18.38
CA TYR A 73 16.23 12.62 19.34
C TYR A 73 14.81 13.11 19.60
N ARG A 74 13.92 12.17 19.90
CA ARG A 74 12.59 12.43 20.44
C ARG A 74 12.58 12.00 21.90
N LEU A 75 12.15 12.89 22.79
CA LEU A 75 11.90 12.58 24.19
C LEU A 75 10.39 12.44 24.39
N LYS A 76 9.97 11.26 24.85
CA LYS A 76 8.59 11.00 25.25
C LYS A 76 8.30 11.63 26.62
N LYS A 77 7.00 11.69 26.98
CA LYS A 77 6.56 12.09 28.33
C LYS A 77 7.20 11.25 29.43
N ASP A 78 7.37 9.95 29.16
CA ASP A 78 7.88 8.95 30.10
C ASP A 78 9.40 9.06 30.31
N GLY A 79 10.07 10.03 29.67
CA GLY A 79 11.51 10.22 29.75
C GLY A 79 12.31 9.35 28.77
N THR A 80 11.68 8.39 28.09
CA THR A 80 12.34 7.58 27.07
C THR A 80 12.84 8.44 25.91
N VAL A 81 14.13 8.31 25.59
CA VAL A 81 14.78 8.98 24.46
C VAL A 81 14.84 8.02 23.29
N ILE A 82 14.22 8.40 22.17
CA ILE A 82 14.23 7.67 20.91
C ILE A 82 15.14 8.40 19.93
N PHE A 83 16.17 7.72 19.45
CA PHE A 83 16.99 8.22 18.37
C PHE A 83 16.21 8.22 17.06
N MET A 84 16.10 9.37 16.40
CA MET A 84 15.26 9.53 15.20
C MET A 84 16.04 9.75 13.92
N HIS A 85 17.14 10.51 13.96
CA HIS A 85 17.84 10.94 12.74
C HIS A 85 19.34 11.12 12.97
N PRO A 86 20.19 10.64 12.07
CA PRO A 86 19.90 9.69 10.99
C PRO A 86 19.66 8.28 11.56
N ALA A 87 18.48 7.68 11.34
CA ALA A 87 18.07 6.42 11.97
C ALA A 87 19.05 5.26 11.70
N ASP A 88 19.56 5.16 10.48
CA ASP A 88 20.49 4.11 10.06
C ASP A 88 21.98 4.55 10.17
N GLY A 89 22.26 5.68 10.83
CA GLY A 89 23.58 6.33 10.82
C GLY A 89 23.95 7.01 9.49
N VAL A 90 23.33 6.59 8.38
CA VAL A 90 23.47 7.20 7.05
C VAL A 90 22.31 8.16 6.79
N PHE A 91 22.61 9.35 6.26
CA PHE A 91 21.58 10.31 5.90
C PHE A 91 20.55 9.73 4.90
N PRO A 92 19.25 10.09 5.00
CA PRO A 92 18.21 9.57 4.12
C PRO A 92 18.44 9.79 2.63
N GLU A 93 19.16 10.86 2.27
CA GLU A 93 19.51 11.20 0.88
C GLU A 93 20.45 10.17 0.24
N LYS A 94 21.31 9.53 1.02
CA LYS A 94 22.24 8.53 0.52
C LYS A 94 21.60 7.15 0.57
N VAL A 95 21.64 6.43 -0.55
CA VAL A 95 21.09 5.07 -0.67
C VAL A 95 21.85 4.10 0.26
N ASN A 96 21.12 3.22 0.93
CA ASN A 96 21.67 2.17 1.78
C ASN A 96 21.00 0.83 1.43
N LYS A 97 21.78 -0.25 1.30
CA LYS A 97 21.30 -1.57 0.81
C LYS A 97 20.27 -2.22 1.72
N GLY A 98 20.26 -1.90 3.02
CA GLY A 98 19.29 -2.45 3.99
C GLY A 98 17.91 -1.78 4.00
N ARG A 99 17.67 -0.76 3.16
CA ARG A 99 16.38 -0.05 3.15
C ARG A 99 15.36 -0.77 2.27
N VAL A 100 14.21 -1.06 2.85
CA VAL A 100 13.06 -1.61 2.12
C VAL A 100 12.21 -0.46 1.58
N GLN A 101 11.72 -0.60 0.35
CA GLN A 101 10.74 0.34 -0.19
C GLN A 101 9.42 0.18 0.56
N VAL A 102 9.02 1.21 1.30
CA VAL A 102 7.73 1.26 2.00
C VAL A 102 6.79 2.17 1.21
N ASN A 103 5.52 1.75 1.06
CA ASN A 103 4.47 2.48 0.32
C ASN A 103 4.80 2.74 -1.18
N GLY A 104 5.69 1.93 -1.77
CA GLY A 104 5.96 1.94 -3.20
C GLY A 104 4.81 1.33 -3.99
N ARG A 105 4.35 2.01 -5.04
CA ARG A 105 3.35 1.49 -5.98
C ARG A 105 4.04 1.07 -7.29
N PRO A 106 3.84 -0.16 -7.78
CA PRO A 106 4.50 -0.67 -9.00
C PRO A 106 3.82 -0.18 -10.29
N PHE A 107 3.30 1.04 -10.32
CA PHE A 107 2.64 1.62 -11.49
C PHE A 107 2.70 3.16 -11.46
N THR A 108 2.46 3.78 -12.61
CA THR A 108 2.52 5.25 -12.78
C THR A 108 1.35 5.97 -12.09
N ILE A 109 1.50 7.26 -11.76
CA ILE A 109 0.43 8.03 -11.12
C ILE A 109 -0.86 8.11 -11.97
N ARG A 110 -0.73 8.12 -13.30
CA ARG A 110 -1.86 8.09 -14.24
C ARG A 110 -2.66 6.79 -14.15
N SER A 111 -2.01 5.73 -13.66
CA SER A 111 -2.57 4.39 -13.54
C SER A 111 -3.37 4.17 -12.25
N ASN A 112 -3.69 5.22 -11.50
CA ASN A 112 -4.55 5.12 -10.32
C ASN A 112 -6.01 4.88 -10.75
N PRO A 113 -6.76 4.01 -10.07
CA PRO A 113 -8.14 3.72 -10.43
C PRO A 113 -9.04 4.91 -10.11
N GLN A 114 -10.15 5.03 -10.84
CA GLN A 114 -11.11 6.11 -10.61
C GLN A 114 -11.90 5.87 -9.33
N GLN A 115 -12.37 6.94 -8.69
CA GLN A 115 -13.13 6.83 -7.44
C GLN A 115 -14.44 6.04 -7.60
N SER A 116 -15.07 6.11 -8.78
CA SER A 116 -16.28 5.36 -9.13
C SER A 116 -16.02 3.85 -9.21
N GLU A 117 -14.85 3.45 -9.72
CA GLU A 117 -14.48 2.03 -9.87
C GLU A 117 -14.29 1.34 -8.51
N LEU A 118 -13.89 2.11 -7.49
CA LEU A 118 -13.69 1.68 -6.11
C LEU A 118 -14.95 1.73 -5.26
N LYS A 119 -16.13 1.97 -5.85
CA LYS A 119 -17.39 1.99 -5.11
C LYS A 119 -17.63 0.66 -4.41
N TRP A 120 -18.15 0.71 -3.18
CA TRP A 120 -18.43 -0.47 -2.34
C TRP A 120 -17.19 -1.28 -1.93
N THR A 121 -16.00 -0.70 -2.03
CA THR A 121 -14.77 -1.29 -1.49
C THR A 121 -14.29 -0.52 -0.25
N LYS A 122 -13.33 -1.08 0.50
CA LYS A 122 -12.65 -0.41 1.62
C LYS A 122 -12.05 0.96 1.23
N TYR A 123 -11.71 1.13 -0.04
CA TYR A 123 -11.01 2.30 -0.58
C TYR A 123 -11.95 3.25 -1.33
N HIS A 124 -13.26 3.20 -1.04
CA HIS A 124 -14.22 4.14 -1.62
C HIS A 124 -13.80 5.59 -1.33
N MET A 125 -13.77 6.42 -2.38
CA MET A 125 -13.25 7.80 -2.38
C MET A 125 -11.75 7.96 -2.05
N LYS A 126 -11.04 6.88 -1.75
CA LYS A 126 -9.62 6.86 -1.35
C LYS A 126 -8.77 6.05 -2.33
N SER A 127 -8.83 6.39 -3.62
CA SER A 127 -8.11 5.66 -4.67
C SER A 127 -6.59 5.64 -4.47
N TYR A 128 -6.03 6.69 -3.88
CA TYR A 128 -4.61 6.81 -3.55
C TYR A 128 -4.17 6.03 -2.30
N GLU A 129 -5.10 5.41 -1.56
CA GLU A 129 -4.78 4.48 -0.45
C GLU A 129 -4.94 3.02 -0.86
N ALA A 130 -5.57 2.74 -2.01
CA ALA A 130 -5.82 1.39 -2.47
C ALA A 130 -4.51 0.61 -2.66
N ASP A 131 -4.45 -0.61 -2.15
CA ASP A 131 -3.29 -1.49 -2.33
C ASP A 131 -3.01 -1.73 -3.82
N PRO A 132 -1.76 -2.03 -4.20
CA PRO A 132 -1.43 -2.36 -5.58
C PRO A 132 -2.26 -3.49 -6.15
N LEU A 133 -2.50 -4.53 -5.36
CA LEU A 133 -3.32 -5.68 -5.75
C LEU A 133 -4.77 -5.28 -6.04
N THR A 134 -5.37 -4.48 -5.16
CA THR A 134 -6.74 -3.99 -5.33
C THR A 134 -6.86 -3.12 -6.59
N THR A 135 -5.86 -2.27 -6.83
CA THR A 135 -5.78 -1.44 -8.04
C THR A 135 -5.71 -2.29 -9.31
N LEU A 136 -4.88 -3.33 -9.31
CA LEU A 136 -4.74 -4.24 -10.44
C LEU A 136 -6.01 -5.04 -10.69
N PHE A 137 -6.68 -5.53 -9.65
CA PHE A 137 -7.94 -6.26 -9.77
C PHE A 137 -9.05 -5.41 -10.37
N ILE A 138 -9.18 -4.16 -9.92
CA ILE A 138 -10.19 -3.23 -10.43
C ILE A 138 -9.94 -2.91 -11.90
N LYS A 139 -8.69 -2.71 -12.28
CA LYS A 139 -8.31 -2.52 -13.68
C LYS A 139 -8.60 -3.74 -14.54
N ALA A 140 -8.25 -4.94 -14.08
CA ALA A 140 -8.53 -6.18 -14.78
C ALA A 140 -10.04 -6.35 -14.99
N ARG A 141 -10.84 -6.04 -13.96
CA ARG A 141 -12.30 -6.02 -14.05
C ARG A 141 -12.77 -5.01 -15.09
N CYS A 142 -12.29 -3.76 -15.05
CA CYS A 142 -12.68 -2.74 -16.03
C CYS A 142 -12.28 -3.15 -17.46
N MET A 143 -11.09 -3.72 -17.66
CA MET A 143 -10.62 -4.21 -18.96
C MET A 143 -11.46 -5.39 -19.48
N ALA A 144 -11.90 -6.29 -18.59
CA ALA A 144 -12.74 -7.44 -18.98
C ALA A 144 -14.13 -7.01 -19.49
N PHE A 145 -14.62 -5.83 -19.12
CA PHE A 145 -15.87 -5.27 -19.62
C PHE A 145 -15.70 -4.41 -20.89
N VAL A 146 -14.48 -4.16 -21.33
CA VAL A 146 -14.23 -3.45 -22.60
C VAL A 146 -14.25 -4.47 -23.73
N ASP A 147 -15.07 -4.21 -24.75
CA ASP A 147 -15.06 -4.98 -25.98
C ASP A 147 -13.71 -4.78 -26.70
N VAL A 148 -12.79 -5.70 -26.47
CA VAL A 148 -11.53 -5.79 -27.19
C VAL A 148 -11.66 -6.84 -28.30
N PRO A 149 -11.08 -6.61 -29.50
CA PRO A 149 -11.03 -7.65 -30.51
C PRO A 149 -10.30 -8.86 -29.92
N ASN A 150 -10.88 -10.05 -30.08
CA ASN A 150 -10.27 -11.27 -29.57
C ASN A 150 -8.86 -11.42 -30.15
N LEU A 151 -7.87 -11.63 -29.28
CA LEU A 151 -6.48 -11.83 -29.70
C LEU A 151 -6.32 -13.07 -30.59
N PHE A 152 -7.19 -14.05 -30.38
CA PHE A 152 -7.33 -15.23 -31.21
C PHE A 152 -8.70 -15.21 -31.85
N ALA A 153 -8.77 -15.56 -33.14
CA ALA A 153 -10.05 -15.86 -33.74
C ALA A 153 -10.73 -16.94 -32.91
N LEU A 154 -11.98 -16.71 -32.50
CA LEU A 154 -12.79 -17.79 -31.95
C LEU A 154 -12.79 -18.92 -33.00
N PRO A 155 -12.66 -20.19 -32.60
CA PRO A 155 -12.82 -21.28 -33.54
C PRO A 155 -14.16 -21.08 -34.24
N GLN A 156 -14.11 -20.84 -35.55
CA GLN A 156 -15.33 -20.78 -36.32
C GLN A 156 -15.97 -22.16 -36.23
N PRO A 157 -17.29 -22.27 -36.03
CA PRO A 157 -17.95 -23.56 -36.13
C PRO A 157 -17.59 -24.15 -37.50
N ASN A 158 -17.11 -25.41 -37.52
CA ASN A 158 -16.92 -26.13 -38.76
C ASN A 158 -18.27 -26.19 -39.45
N MET A 159 -18.46 -25.39 -40.49
CA MET A 159 -19.73 -25.33 -41.21
C MET A 159 -20.08 -26.67 -41.87
N ASP A 160 -19.06 -27.51 -42.09
CA ASP A 160 -19.18 -28.88 -42.62
C ASP A 160 -19.66 -29.91 -41.59
N GLU A 161 -19.61 -29.60 -40.29
CA GLU A 161 -20.11 -30.46 -39.19
C GLU A 161 -21.42 -29.93 -38.58
N LEU A 162 -22.11 -28.99 -39.25
CA LEU A 162 -23.48 -28.66 -38.85
C LEU A 162 -24.40 -29.82 -39.19
N VAL A 163 -24.66 -30.64 -38.17
CA VAL A 163 -25.78 -31.58 -38.18
C VAL A 163 -27.06 -30.77 -38.40
N PRO A 164 -27.86 -31.04 -39.45
CA PRO A 164 -29.11 -30.35 -39.66
C PRO A 164 -30.01 -30.51 -38.43
N VAL A 165 -30.77 -29.45 -38.09
CA VAL A 165 -31.62 -29.40 -36.87
C VAL A 165 -32.53 -30.65 -36.75
N GLU A 166 -32.94 -31.20 -37.89
CA GLU A 166 -33.76 -32.41 -38.01
C GLU A 166 -33.07 -33.70 -37.54
N GLU A 167 -31.74 -33.79 -37.63
CA GLU A 167 -30.96 -34.93 -37.15
C GLU A 167 -30.64 -34.81 -35.66
N VAL A 168 -30.41 -33.58 -35.16
CA VAL A 168 -30.21 -33.32 -33.73
C VAL A 168 -31.42 -33.77 -32.90
N ASP A 169 -32.63 -33.49 -33.39
CA ASP A 169 -33.90 -33.82 -32.71
C ASP A 169 -34.21 -35.32 -32.70
N LYS A 170 -33.72 -36.08 -33.71
CA LYS A 170 -33.90 -37.55 -33.79
C LYS A 170 -33.00 -38.29 -32.81
N TYR A 171 -31.70 -37.94 -32.77
CA TYR A 171 -30.75 -38.60 -31.89
C TYR A 171 -31.00 -38.27 -30.41
N THR A 172 -31.24 -37.01 -30.07
CA THR A 172 -31.44 -36.62 -28.65
C THR A 172 -32.74 -37.17 -28.06
N LYS A 173 -33.88 -37.17 -28.77
CA LYS A 173 -35.13 -37.74 -28.23
C LYS A 173 -35.06 -39.26 -28.12
N GLN A 174 -34.57 -39.98 -29.13
CA GLN A 174 -34.52 -41.45 -29.10
C GLN A 174 -33.55 -41.94 -28.04
N GLU A 175 -32.36 -41.34 -27.92
CA GLU A 175 -31.41 -41.72 -26.88
C GLU A 175 -31.92 -41.37 -25.48
N TYR A 176 -32.52 -40.18 -25.29
CA TYR A 176 -33.04 -39.78 -23.98
C TYR A 176 -34.22 -40.64 -23.54
N THR A 177 -35.14 -40.96 -24.45
CA THR A 177 -36.27 -41.87 -24.17
C THR A 177 -35.80 -43.29 -23.88
N THR A 178 -34.82 -43.80 -24.62
CA THR A 178 -34.25 -45.13 -24.38
C THR A 178 -33.55 -45.20 -23.03
N ARG A 179 -32.70 -44.21 -22.71
CA ARG A 179 -32.02 -44.12 -21.40
C ARG A 179 -33.01 -43.97 -20.24
N LEU A 180 -34.07 -43.18 -20.43
CA LEU A 180 -35.13 -43.00 -19.42
C LEU A 180 -35.91 -44.29 -19.19
N MET A 181 -36.29 -45.01 -20.25
CA MET A 181 -36.98 -46.30 -20.17
C MET A 181 -36.12 -47.36 -19.47
N GLU A 182 -34.83 -47.41 -19.79
CA GLU A 182 -33.88 -48.33 -19.14
C GLU A 182 -33.70 -48.01 -17.65
N ALA A 183 -33.59 -46.72 -17.29
CA ALA A 183 -33.52 -46.27 -15.91
C ALA A 183 -34.82 -46.59 -15.13
N LEU A 184 -35.99 -46.36 -15.73
CA LEU A 184 -37.29 -46.73 -15.16
C LEU A 184 -37.40 -48.23 -14.91
N LYS A 185 -36.93 -49.04 -15.86
CA LYS A 185 -36.96 -50.50 -15.75
C LYS A 185 -36.09 -50.99 -14.59
N ARG A 186 -34.87 -50.45 -14.43
CA ARG A 186 -34.00 -50.71 -13.26
C ARG A 186 -34.69 -50.39 -11.94
N VAL A 187 -35.35 -49.23 -11.86
CA VAL A 187 -36.08 -48.82 -10.64
C VAL A 187 -37.25 -49.75 -10.34
N GLN A 188 -37.97 -50.21 -11.36
CA GLN A 188 -39.08 -51.16 -11.20
C GLN A 188 -38.59 -52.55 -10.75
N ASP A 189 -37.48 -53.03 -11.32
CA ASP A 189 -36.88 -54.31 -10.96
C ASP A 189 -36.34 -54.27 -9.52
N ASP A 190 -35.66 -53.18 -9.12
CA ASP A 190 -35.25 -52.94 -7.73
C ASP A 190 -36.44 -52.91 -6.75
N ARG A 191 -37.57 -52.34 -7.18
CA ARG A 191 -38.78 -52.28 -6.35
C ARG A 191 -39.40 -53.66 -6.18
N LYS A 192 -39.47 -54.46 -7.24
CA LYS A 192 -39.93 -55.85 -7.19
C LYS A 192 -39.02 -56.72 -6.33
N GLU A 193 -37.71 -56.55 -6.42
CA GLU A 193 -36.78 -57.27 -5.55
C GLU A 193 -36.97 -56.92 -4.07
N LYS A 194 -37.25 -55.65 -3.75
CA LYS A 194 -37.55 -55.23 -2.37
C LYS A 194 -38.88 -55.80 -1.87
N GLU A 195 -39.91 -55.79 -2.70
CA GLU A 195 -41.22 -56.38 -2.39
C GLU A 195 -41.13 -57.91 -2.21
N ALA A 196 -40.30 -58.60 -3.00
CA ALA A 196 -40.06 -60.04 -2.88
C ALA A 196 -39.23 -60.43 -1.65
N LYS A 197 -38.39 -59.52 -1.13
CA LYS A 197 -37.61 -59.71 0.11
C LYS A 197 -38.39 -59.34 1.39
N SER A 198 -39.57 -58.74 1.28
CA SER A 198 -40.42 -58.35 2.42
C SER A 198 -41.57 -59.33 2.70
N LEU A 199 -41.55 -60.51 2.08
CA LEU A 199 -42.43 -61.68 2.32
C LEU A 199 -41.57 -62.83 2.86
#